data_AF-A0A9E5FVB6-F1
#
_entry.id   AF-A0A9E5FVB6-F1
#
_cell.length_a   1.000
_cell.length_b   1.000
_cell.length_c   1.000
_cell.angle_alpha   90.00
_cell.angle_beta   90.00
_cell.angle_gamma   90.00
#
_symmetry.space_group_name_H-M   'P 1'
#
loop_
_entity.id
_entity.type
_entity.pdbx_description
1 polymer ?
#
loop_
_entity_poly.entity_id
_entity_poly.type
_entity_poly.pdbx_seq_one_letter_code
_entity_poly.pdbx_strand_id
1 'polypeptide(L)'
;MSNQRPIFNSGLYGKANRTVMNAFMDSADALAANQPAIDYAYRASMPEAFATRTFLARIQTATAITAGRWSYAGTEAVLLSASPWHETVTGTQYDFTGALNLREIFNTSGTDIDGMDLTTPASTVGPVGSAYVSAAWATTSLEALVIMTVSYTKTGAVSYYFDRPNPLRCT
;
A
#
# COMPACT_ATOMS: atom_id res chain seq x y z
N MET A 1 -21.07 -25.67 12.87
CA MET A 1 -20.49 -26.40 14.02
C MET A 1 -21.57 -26.50 15.08
N SER A 2 -21.91 -27.70 15.58
CA SER A 2 -22.83 -27.77 16.73
C SER A 2 -22.03 -27.47 17.99
N ASN A 3 -22.43 -26.41 18.71
CA ASN A 3 -21.79 -26.09 19.98
C ASN A 3 -22.31 -27.10 21.02
N GLN A 4 -21.48 -28.05 21.44
CA GLN A 4 -21.82 -28.90 22.57
C GLN A 4 -21.73 -28.03 23.83
N ARG A 5 -22.84 -27.90 24.57
CA ARG A 5 -22.94 -27.07 25.78
C ARG A 5 -22.84 -27.95 27.04
N PRO A 6 -21.63 -28.30 27.53
CA PRO A 6 -21.51 -28.98 28.79
C PRO A 6 -21.86 -28.01 29.93
N ILE A 7 -22.85 -28.37 30.75
CA ILE A 7 -23.10 -27.66 32.00
C ILE A 7 -22.12 -28.20 33.04
N PHE A 8 -21.22 -27.35 33.51
CA PHE A 8 -20.23 -27.76 34.49
C PHE A 8 -20.87 -27.85 35.88
N ASN A 9 -20.95 -29.07 36.41
CA ASN A 9 -21.46 -29.32 37.76
C ASN A 9 -20.37 -29.20 38.85
N SER A 10 -19.10 -29.13 38.45
CA SER A 10 -17.94 -28.92 39.31
C SER A 10 -16.87 -28.10 38.58
N GLY A 11 -15.92 -27.54 39.33
CA GLY A 11 -14.86 -26.70 38.80
C GLY A 11 -13.78 -27.46 38.02
N LEU A 12 -13.11 -26.78 37.09
CA LEU A 12 -11.97 -27.35 36.36
C LEU A 12 -10.70 -27.20 37.22
N TYR A 13 -10.00 -28.31 37.46
CA TYR A 13 -8.74 -28.38 38.23
C TYR A 13 -8.77 -27.75 39.64
N GLY A 14 -9.93 -27.67 40.29
CA GLY A 14 -10.06 -27.14 41.66
C GLY A 14 -9.82 -25.64 41.82
N LYS A 15 -9.71 -24.88 40.72
CA LYS A 15 -9.42 -23.43 40.76
C LYS A 15 -10.53 -22.56 40.15
N ALA A 16 -11.10 -22.95 39.00
CA ALA A 16 -12.25 -22.25 38.43
C ALA A 16 -13.54 -22.91 38.91
N ASN A 17 -14.38 -22.20 39.67
CA ASN A 17 -15.65 -22.76 40.14
C ASN A 17 -16.69 -22.87 39.00
N ARG A 18 -17.80 -23.58 39.27
CA ARG A 18 -18.89 -23.80 38.29
C ARG A 18 -19.40 -22.50 37.65
N THR A 19 -19.54 -21.44 38.43
CA THR A 19 -20.04 -20.14 37.94
C THR A 19 -19.11 -19.56 36.88
N VAL A 20 -17.80 -19.63 37.11
CA VAL A 20 -16.79 -19.16 36.17
C VAL A 20 -16.79 -19.99 34.88
N MET A 21 -16.89 -21.32 34.98
CA MET A 21 -16.90 -22.20 33.80
C MET A 21 -18.15 -22.02 32.93
N ASN A 22 -19.32 -21.83 33.54
CA ASN A 22 -20.55 -21.56 32.78
C ASN A 22 -20.54 -20.14 32.18
N ALA A 23 -20.01 -19.14 32.88
CA ALA A 23 -19.84 -17.79 32.34
C ALA A 23 -18.88 -17.77 31.12
N PHE A 24 -17.85 -18.62 31.10
CA PHE A 24 -17.00 -18.80 29.92
C PHE A 24 -17.76 -19.38 28.72
N MET A 25 -18.63 -20.38 28.96
CA MET A 25 -19.46 -20.94 27.90
C MET A 25 -20.49 -19.93 27.39
N ASP A 26 -21.14 -19.18 28.29
CA ASP A 26 -22.10 -18.14 27.91
C ASP A 26 -21.42 -17.00 27.13
N SER A 27 -20.18 -16.66 27.47
CA SER A 27 -19.38 -15.68 26.72
C SER A 27 -18.99 -16.18 25.34
N ALA A 28 -18.64 -17.47 25.21
CA ALA A 28 -18.34 -18.10 23.92
C ALA A 28 -19.59 -18.19 23.03
N ASP A 29 -20.75 -18.53 23.61
CA ASP A 29 -22.05 -18.54 22.91
C ASP A 29 -22.44 -17.13 22.45
N ALA A 30 -22.25 -16.11 23.30
CA ALA A 30 -22.51 -14.71 22.94
C ALA A 30 -21.58 -14.22 21.82
N LEU A 31 -20.29 -14.59 21.86
CA LEU A 31 -19.34 -14.27 20.79
C LEU A 31 -19.74 -14.95 19.47
N ALA A 32 -20.08 -16.24 19.50
CA ALA A 32 -20.48 -16.98 18.31
C ALA A 32 -21.81 -16.44 17.70
N ALA A 33 -22.79 -16.13 18.55
CA ALA A 33 -24.08 -15.58 18.11
C ALA A 33 -23.94 -14.18 17.48
N ASN A 34 -22.97 -13.38 17.95
CA ASN A 34 -22.75 -12.02 17.48
C ASN A 34 -21.54 -11.91 16.53
N GLN A 35 -20.93 -13.02 16.12
CA GLN A 35 -19.74 -13.02 15.28
C GLN A 35 -19.91 -12.18 14.00
N PRO A 36 -21.04 -12.26 13.26
CA PRO A 36 -21.25 -11.41 12.09
C PRO A 36 -21.33 -9.91 12.43
N ALA A 37 -21.89 -9.56 13.59
CA ALA A 37 -22.01 -8.18 14.04
C ALA A 37 -20.66 -7.61 14.52
N ILE A 38 -19.84 -8.45 15.16
CA ILE A 38 -18.47 -8.10 15.58
C ILE A 38 -17.56 -7.95 14.34
N ASP A 39 -17.66 -8.86 13.37
CA ASP A 39 -16.93 -8.76 12.10
C ASP A 39 -17.36 -7.49 11.33
N TYR A 40 -18.66 -7.18 11.33
CA TYR A 40 -19.15 -5.94 10.74
C TYR A 40 -18.63 -4.71 11.50
N ALA A 41 -18.72 -4.68 12.83
CA ALA A 41 -18.23 -3.56 13.64
C ALA A 41 -16.71 -3.37 13.48
N TYR A 42 -15.95 -4.45 13.34
CA TYR A 42 -14.53 -4.42 13.02
C TYR A 42 -14.27 -3.79 11.64
N ARG A 43 -14.98 -4.21 10.61
CA ARG A 43 -14.89 -3.62 9.26
C ARG A 43 -15.41 -2.18 9.20
N ALA A 44 -16.41 -1.84 10.01
CA ALA A 44 -16.99 -0.51 10.10
C ALA A 44 -16.06 0.47 10.83
N SER A 45 -15.35 0.00 11.85
CA SER A 45 -14.39 0.79 12.64
C SER A 45 -13.01 0.95 11.97
N MET A 46 -12.69 0.11 10.98
CA MET A 46 -11.52 0.34 10.14
C MET A 46 -11.67 1.63 9.31
N PRO A 47 -10.63 2.50 9.29
CA PRO A 47 -10.59 3.67 8.43
C PRO A 47 -10.76 3.24 6.96
N GLU A 48 -11.27 4.18 6.15
CA GLU A 48 -11.97 4.04 4.87
C GLU A 48 -11.47 3.03 3.82
N ALA A 49 -10.30 2.41 3.95
CA ALA A 49 -9.78 1.39 3.06
C ALA A 49 -10.49 0.04 3.26
N PHE A 50 -11.17 -0.45 2.22
CA PHE A 50 -11.92 -1.71 2.25
C PHE A 50 -11.16 -2.87 1.57
N ALA A 51 -10.27 -2.54 0.63
CA ALA A 51 -9.45 -3.53 -0.07
C ALA A 51 -8.15 -2.90 -0.58
N THR A 52 -7.07 -3.68 -0.53
CA THR A 52 -5.80 -3.37 -1.19
C THR A 52 -5.44 -4.47 -2.17
N ARG A 53 -4.90 -4.08 -3.32
CA ARG A 53 -4.26 -5.01 -4.28
C ARG A 53 -2.87 -4.49 -4.57
N THR A 54 -1.92 -5.40 -4.66
CA THR A 54 -0.54 -5.08 -5.03
C THR A 54 -0.20 -5.79 -6.33
N PHE A 55 0.46 -5.09 -7.26
CA PHE A 55 0.85 -5.62 -8.56
C PHE A 55 2.17 -4.99 -9.03
N LEU A 56 2.88 -5.68 -9.93
CA LEU A 56 4.04 -5.11 -10.60
C LEU A 56 3.55 -4.11 -11.65
N ALA A 57 4.15 -2.94 -11.71
CA ALA A 57 3.76 -1.87 -12.62
C ALA A 57 4.98 -1.32 -13.37
N ARG A 58 4.78 -0.89 -14.61
CA ARG A 58 5.74 -0.13 -15.42
C ARG A 58 5.27 1.31 -15.53
N ILE A 59 5.99 2.22 -14.89
CA ILE A 59 5.76 3.67 -14.99
C ILE A 59 6.23 4.12 -16.37
N GLN A 60 5.38 4.84 -17.10
CA GLN A 60 5.66 5.31 -18.46
C GLN A 60 5.81 6.84 -18.52
N THR A 61 5.06 7.55 -17.69
CA THR A 61 5.05 9.02 -17.67
C THR A 61 4.94 9.56 -16.25
N ALA A 62 5.47 10.76 -16.04
CA ALA A 62 5.35 11.52 -14.81
C ALA A 62 4.95 12.97 -15.13
N THR A 63 4.00 13.49 -14.36
CA THR A 63 3.56 14.90 -14.45
C THR A 63 3.93 15.61 -13.17
N ALA A 64 4.61 16.76 -13.25
CA ALA A 64 4.98 17.52 -12.08
C ALA A 64 3.72 18.04 -11.35
N ILE A 65 3.62 17.77 -10.06
CA ILE A 65 2.62 18.38 -9.17
C ILE A 65 3.20 19.68 -8.62
N THR A 66 4.43 19.59 -8.11
CA THR A 66 5.27 20.71 -7.68
C THR A 66 6.74 20.26 -7.77
N ALA A 67 7.70 21.14 -7.48
CA ALA A 67 9.11 20.79 -7.49
C ALA A 67 9.40 19.62 -6.53
N GLY A 68 10.01 18.54 -7.04
CA GLY A 68 10.30 17.32 -6.28
C GLY A 68 9.11 16.39 -6.08
N ARG A 69 7.95 16.65 -6.69
CA ARG A 69 6.72 15.84 -6.55
C ARG A 69 6.06 15.57 -7.89
N TRP A 70 5.72 14.31 -8.12
CA TRP A 70 5.24 13.83 -9.41
C TRP A 70 3.99 12.96 -9.25
N SER A 71 3.11 13.05 -10.23
CA SER A 71 2.01 12.12 -10.46
C SER A 71 2.40 11.16 -11.57
N TYR A 72 2.27 9.87 -11.34
CA TYR A 72 2.74 8.82 -12.23
C TYR A 72 1.59 8.13 -12.96
N ALA A 73 1.85 7.74 -14.20
CA ALA A 73 0.96 6.90 -15.00
C ALA A 73 1.75 5.81 -15.72
N GLY A 74 1.08 4.71 -16.01
CA GLY A 74 1.67 3.55 -16.68
C GLY A 74 0.73 2.36 -16.70
N THR A 75 1.30 1.18 -16.85
CA THR A 75 0.57 -0.08 -17.03
C THR A 75 0.94 -1.07 -15.93
N GLU A 76 0.01 -1.91 -15.49
CA GLU A 76 0.39 -3.16 -14.81
C GLU A 76 1.34 -3.96 -15.72
N ALA A 77 2.25 -4.71 -15.12
CA ALA A 77 3.37 -5.36 -15.77
C ALA A 77 3.46 -6.81 -15.30
N VAL A 78 3.88 -7.69 -16.21
CA VAL A 78 4.17 -9.08 -15.89
C VAL A 78 5.60 -9.40 -16.31
N LEU A 79 6.30 -10.15 -15.46
CA LEU A 79 7.61 -10.73 -15.77
C LEU A 79 7.41 -11.97 -16.64
N LEU A 80 7.78 -11.89 -17.93
CA LEU A 80 7.50 -12.96 -18.89
C LEU A 80 8.65 -13.97 -19.11
N SER A 81 9.78 -13.82 -18.41
CA SER A 81 10.87 -14.80 -18.50
C SER A 81 11.79 -14.76 -17.27
N ALA A 82 11.85 -15.85 -16.51
CA ALA A 82 12.86 -16.06 -15.47
C ALA A 82 14.12 -16.70 -16.09
N SER A 83 14.75 -16.03 -17.05
CA SER A 83 16.18 -16.24 -17.29
C SER A 83 16.91 -15.33 -16.32
N PRO A 84 17.92 -15.82 -15.58
CA PRO A 84 18.66 -14.93 -14.68
C PRO A 84 19.20 -13.79 -15.54
N TRP A 85 18.94 -12.54 -15.11
CA TRP A 85 19.47 -11.30 -15.70
C TRP A 85 18.72 -10.63 -16.86
N HIS A 86 17.67 -11.23 -17.44
CA HIS A 86 16.85 -10.56 -18.47
C HIS A 86 15.36 -10.78 -18.24
N GLU A 87 14.71 -9.78 -17.63
CA GLU A 87 13.28 -9.73 -17.45
C GLU A 87 12.64 -8.89 -18.57
N THR A 88 11.85 -9.53 -19.43
CA THR A 88 11.02 -8.80 -20.38
C THR A 88 9.73 -8.40 -19.67
N VAL A 89 9.53 -7.09 -19.49
CA VAL A 89 8.29 -6.54 -18.94
C VAL A 89 7.38 -6.08 -20.06
N THR A 90 6.23 -6.75 -20.17
CA THR A 90 5.15 -6.30 -21.05
C THR A 90 4.06 -5.65 -20.20
N GLY A 91 3.61 -4.47 -20.64
CA GLY A 91 2.43 -3.84 -20.07
C GLY A 91 1.20 -4.70 -20.33
N THR A 92 0.35 -4.87 -19.32
CA THR A 92 -1.00 -5.40 -19.51
C THR A 92 -1.92 -4.27 -19.98
N GLN A 93 -3.17 -4.59 -20.31
CA GLN A 93 -4.19 -3.58 -20.68
C GLN A 93 -4.72 -2.79 -19.47
N TYR A 94 -4.20 -3.01 -18.26
CA TYR A 94 -4.65 -2.32 -17.06
C TYR A 94 -3.77 -1.10 -16.80
N ASP A 95 -4.23 0.03 -17.33
CA ASP A 95 -3.61 1.32 -17.11
C ASP A 95 -3.92 1.87 -15.71
N PHE A 96 -2.97 2.60 -15.14
CA PHE A 96 -3.18 3.41 -13.95
C PHE A 96 -2.72 4.84 -14.21
N THR A 97 -3.37 5.78 -13.53
CA THR A 97 -3.02 7.19 -13.55
C THR A 97 -3.13 7.74 -12.14
N GLY A 98 -2.43 8.85 -11.87
CA GLY A 98 -2.55 9.50 -10.57
C GLY A 98 -1.75 8.82 -9.46
N ALA A 99 -0.84 7.90 -9.77
CA ALA A 99 -0.06 7.22 -8.74
C ALA A 99 0.94 8.17 -8.05
N LEU A 100 1.15 7.97 -6.76
CA LEU A 100 2.05 8.79 -5.93
C LEU A 100 3.21 7.96 -5.38
N ASN A 101 4.41 8.52 -5.38
CA ASN A 101 5.53 7.95 -4.65
C ASN A 101 5.47 8.42 -3.19
N LEU A 102 5.51 7.48 -2.24
CA LEU A 102 5.38 7.79 -0.82
C LEU A 102 6.53 8.69 -0.30
N ARG A 103 7.73 8.58 -0.88
CA ARG A 103 8.88 9.44 -0.55
C ARG A 103 8.68 10.90 -0.95
N GLU A 104 7.77 11.15 -1.89
CA GLU A 104 7.55 12.51 -2.38
C GLU A 104 6.49 13.27 -1.58
N ILE A 105 5.78 12.61 -0.68
CA ILE A 105 4.62 13.20 0.03
C ILE A 105 5.03 14.45 0.82
N PHE A 106 6.22 14.43 1.42
CA PHE A 106 6.69 15.50 2.29
C PHE A 106 7.66 16.47 1.61
N ASN A 107 7.96 16.27 0.32
CA ASN A 107 8.85 17.18 -0.39
C ASN A 107 8.21 18.57 -0.51
N THR A 108 8.94 19.62 -0.14
CA THR A 108 8.46 21.01 -0.24
C THR A 108 9.25 21.76 -1.31
N SER A 109 8.51 22.34 -2.27
CA SER A 109 8.95 23.35 -3.25
C SER A 109 10.43 23.35 -3.70
N GLY A 110 11.05 22.20 -3.94
CA GLY A 110 12.41 22.08 -4.48
C GLY A 110 13.55 22.50 -3.54
N THR A 111 13.30 22.72 -2.25
CA THR A 111 14.33 23.03 -1.25
C THR A 111 14.75 21.80 -0.47
N ASP A 112 13.84 20.86 -0.28
CA ASP A 112 14.08 19.64 0.49
C ASP A 112 13.44 18.41 -0.15
N ILE A 113 14.11 17.27 0.03
CA ILE A 113 13.60 15.96 -0.35
C ILE A 113 13.83 14.98 0.77
N ASP A 114 12.77 14.28 1.19
CA ASP A 114 12.78 13.42 2.37
C ASP A 114 13.39 14.15 3.60
N GLY A 115 13.18 15.46 3.71
CA GLY A 115 13.73 16.32 4.76
C GLY A 115 15.21 16.69 4.61
N MET A 116 15.85 16.39 3.48
CA MET A 116 17.23 16.77 3.18
C MET A 116 17.31 18.00 2.28
N ASP A 117 18.09 19.00 2.69
CA ASP A 117 18.34 20.23 1.94
C ASP A 117 19.05 19.96 0.60
N LEU A 118 18.49 20.50 -0.48
CA LEU A 118 19.03 20.40 -1.83
C LEU A 118 19.97 21.53 -2.22
N THR A 119 20.22 22.51 -1.35
CA THR A 119 21.03 23.69 -1.69
C THR A 119 22.53 23.49 -1.47
N THR A 120 22.92 22.57 -0.59
CA THR A 120 24.34 22.38 -0.19
C THR A 120 24.72 20.89 -0.06
N PRO A 121 25.27 20.25 -1.11
CA PRO A 121 25.51 20.78 -2.45
C PRO A 121 24.23 20.93 -3.27
N ALA A 122 24.21 21.92 -4.17
CA ALA A 122 23.10 22.15 -5.08
C ALA A 122 22.76 20.85 -5.84
N SER A 123 21.50 20.41 -5.70
CA SER A 123 21.03 19.14 -6.19
C SER A 123 19.63 19.27 -6.76
N THR A 124 19.30 18.40 -7.72
CA THR A 124 17.95 18.30 -8.30
C THR A 124 17.51 16.86 -8.30
N VAL A 125 16.20 16.66 -8.30
CA VAL A 125 15.60 15.32 -8.29
C VAL A 125 14.56 15.20 -9.38
N GLY A 126 14.63 14.07 -10.08
CA GLY A 126 13.72 13.72 -11.15
C GLY A 126 12.59 12.79 -10.70
N PRO A 127 11.63 12.53 -11.60
CA PRO A 127 10.65 11.49 -11.39
C PRO A 127 11.30 10.11 -11.41
N VAL A 128 10.69 9.15 -10.72
CA VAL A 128 11.12 7.75 -10.69
C VAL A 128 11.19 7.18 -12.12
N GLY A 129 12.35 6.60 -12.47
CA GLY A 129 12.62 6.05 -13.80
C GLY A 129 13.19 7.03 -14.82
N SER A 130 13.34 8.31 -14.44
CA SER A 130 13.94 9.32 -15.30
C SER A 130 15.47 9.23 -15.35
N ALA A 131 16.03 9.61 -16.49
CA ALA A 131 17.42 10.07 -16.61
C ALA A 131 17.46 11.59 -16.80
N TYR A 132 18.55 12.23 -16.37
CA TYR A 132 18.80 13.65 -16.66
C TYR A 132 19.46 13.77 -18.03
N VAL A 133 18.75 14.32 -19.02
CA VAL A 133 19.18 14.40 -20.42
C VAL A 133 18.87 15.80 -20.95
N SER A 134 19.78 16.40 -21.73
CA SER A 134 19.57 17.71 -22.36
C SER A 134 19.17 18.82 -21.36
N ALA A 135 19.82 18.85 -20.20
CA ALA A 135 19.58 19.80 -19.10
C ALA A 135 18.19 19.72 -18.43
N ALA A 136 17.46 18.61 -18.59
CA ALA A 136 16.19 18.38 -17.92
C ALA A 136 16.04 16.92 -17.47
N TRP A 137 15.15 16.68 -16.50
CA TRP A 137 14.69 15.32 -16.18
C TRP A 137 13.65 14.88 -17.21
N ALA A 138 13.81 13.69 -17.78
CA ALA A 138 12.81 13.08 -18.64
C ALA A 138 11.49 12.83 -17.87
N THR A 139 10.36 13.11 -18.50
CA THR A 139 9.02 12.91 -17.91
C THR A 139 8.18 11.90 -18.69
N THR A 140 8.67 11.45 -19.84
CA THR A 140 8.03 10.48 -20.73
C THR A 140 9.01 9.37 -21.07
N SER A 141 8.51 8.25 -21.58
CA SER A 141 9.32 7.07 -21.85
C SER A 141 10.11 6.64 -20.61
N LEU A 142 9.48 6.79 -19.45
CA LEU A 142 9.99 6.26 -18.20
C LEU A 142 9.89 4.74 -18.28
N GLU A 143 10.87 4.05 -17.68
CA GLU A 143 11.00 2.60 -17.75
C GLU A 143 11.16 1.98 -16.36
N ALA A 144 10.65 2.67 -15.33
CA ALA A 144 10.73 2.19 -13.96
C ALA A 144 9.70 1.11 -13.67
N LEU A 145 10.17 0.00 -13.11
CA LEU A 145 9.35 -1.07 -12.55
C LEU A 145 9.10 -0.85 -11.05
N VAL A 146 7.85 -0.81 -10.62
CA VAL A 146 7.51 -0.59 -9.20
C VAL A 146 6.51 -1.62 -8.72
N ILE A 147 6.57 -1.93 -7.42
CA ILE A 147 5.48 -2.61 -6.74
C ILE A 147 4.43 -1.55 -6.44
N MET A 148 3.35 -1.56 -7.21
CA MET A 148 2.22 -0.64 -7.07
C MET A 148 1.22 -1.23 -6.09
N THR A 149 0.77 -0.42 -5.14
CA THR A 149 -0.39 -0.75 -4.30
C THR A 149 -1.55 0.15 -4.69
N VAL A 150 -2.70 -0.46 -4.91
CA VAL A 150 -3.97 0.24 -5.08
C VAL A 150 -4.84 0.03 -3.85
N SER A 151 -5.37 1.12 -3.32
CA SER A 151 -6.31 1.13 -2.21
C SER A 151 -7.67 1.62 -2.69
N TYR A 152 -8.71 0.89 -2.30
CA TYR A 152 -10.10 1.25 -2.57
C TYR A 152 -10.76 1.71 -1.28
N THR A 153 -11.33 2.90 -1.33
CA THR A 153 -12.13 3.44 -0.22
C THR A 153 -13.58 2.93 -0.30
N LYS A 154 -14.29 2.98 0.84
CA LYS A 154 -15.74 2.66 0.91
C LYS A 154 -16.60 3.51 -0.03
N THR A 155 -16.14 4.70 -0.43
CA THR A 155 -16.83 5.61 -1.35
C THR A 155 -16.51 5.33 -2.83
N GLY A 156 -15.66 4.34 -3.11
CA GLY A 156 -15.22 4.00 -4.46
C GLY A 156 -14.05 4.83 -4.98
N ALA A 157 -13.48 5.74 -4.17
CA ALA A 157 -12.25 6.42 -4.54
C ALA A 157 -11.07 5.43 -4.55
N VAL A 158 -10.23 5.57 -5.58
CA VAL A 158 -9.09 4.70 -5.86
C VAL A 158 -7.81 5.51 -5.71
N SER A 159 -6.87 5.00 -4.92
CA SER A 159 -5.55 5.62 -4.74
C SER A 159 -4.46 4.63 -5.11
N TYR A 160 -3.57 5.05 -6.01
CA TYR A 160 -2.39 4.29 -6.40
C TYR A 160 -1.16 4.89 -5.72
N TYR A 161 -0.34 4.06 -5.09
CA TYR A 161 0.91 4.49 -4.50
C TYR A 161 1.97 3.41 -4.51
N PHE A 162 3.22 3.84 -4.46
CA PHE A 162 4.39 2.96 -4.41
C PHE A 162 5.50 3.62 -3.60
N ASP A 163 6.51 2.83 -3.24
CA ASP A 163 7.75 3.34 -2.66
C ASP A 163 8.92 3.02 -3.59
N ARG A 164 9.60 4.05 -4.11
CA ARG A 164 10.85 3.90 -4.85
C ARG A 164 11.71 5.16 -4.71
N PRO A 165 13.04 5.03 -4.53
CA PRO A 165 13.92 6.19 -4.52
C PRO A 165 13.84 6.98 -5.83
N ASN A 166 13.80 8.31 -5.71
CA ASN A 166 13.92 9.19 -6.85
C ASN A 166 15.37 9.28 -7.37
N PRO A 167 15.58 9.45 -8.68
CA PRO A 167 16.90 9.77 -9.20
C PRO A 167 17.31 11.18 -8.76
N LEU A 168 18.52 11.30 -8.24
CA LEU A 168 19.11 12.55 -7.77
C LEU A 168 20.34 12.90 -8.61
N ARG A 169 20.55 14.19 -8.85
CA ARG A 169 21.72 14.73 -9.54
C ARG A 169 22.25 15.94 -8.77
N CYS A 170 23.54 15.92 -8.46
CA CYS A 170 24.27 17.12 -8.04
C CYS A 170 24.49 18.04 -9.25
N THR A 171 24.25 19.34 -9.07
CA THR A 171 24.38 20.37 -10.13
C THR A 171 25.70 21.10 -10.07
#